data_AF-A0AAU3A125-F1
#
_entry.id   AF-A0AAU3A125-F1
#
_cell.length_a   1.000
_cell.length_b   1.000
_cell.length_c   1.000
_cell.angle_alpha   90.00
_cell.angle_beta   90.00
_cell.angle_gamma   90.00
#
_symmetry.space_group_name_H-M   'P 1'
#
loop_
_entity.id
_entity.type
_entity.pdbx_description
1 polymer ?
#
loop_
_entity_poly.entity_id
_entity_poly.type
_entity_poly.pdbx_seq_one_letter_code
_entity_poly.pdbx_strand_id
1 'polypeptide(L)'
;MAADQHQRIRRAFMGAALGSAVTFLLTSCSVYPVEVNAIDQLAGVWSDFAGRTVEFKDDGTFTAKGLDKAEVGAECSGIADRQHGTVSLFGTYGEVTFDGVVCEGMKLAFYGSPSSFVACFTRDMTSGGCTDEFSREEADPSDPGREPTT
;
A
#
# COMPACT_ATOMS: atom_id res chain seq x y z
N MET A 1 35.86 5.67 37.48
CA MET A 1 36.11 4.21 37.34
C MET A 1 35.15 3.54 38.31
N ALA A 2 34.01 3.03 37.85
CA ALA A 2 33.80 1.64 37.40
C ALA A 2 34.12 0.64 38.53
N ALA A 3 33.28 -0.30 38.95
CA ALA A 3 32.02 -0.80 38.41
C ALA A 3 31.16 -1.32 39.58
N ASP A 4 29.85 -1.12 39.45
CA ASP A 4 28.84 -1.59 40.36
C ASP A 4 28.60 -3.10 40.20
N GLN A 5 27.98 -3.65 41.22
CA GLN A 5 27.98 -5.04 41.62
C GLN A 5 27.23 -5.96 40.66
N HIS A 6 27.81 -7.14 40.48
CA HIS A 6 27.09 -8.37 40.19
C HIS A 6 25.94 -8.60 41.19
N GLN A 7 24.71 -8.72 40.70
CA GLN A 7 23.65 -9.65 41.12
C GLN A 7 22.34 -9.17 40.44
N ARG A 8 21.56 -9.95 39.70
CA ARG A 8 21.18 -11.34 39.92
C ARG A 8 20.37 -11.84 38.70
N ILE A 9 20.57 -13.11 38.40
CA ILE A 9 19.54 -14.07 37.95
C ILE A 9 19.17 -14.02 36.46
N ARG A 10 19.88 -14.89 35.74
CA ARG A 10 19.35 -15.68 34.63
C ARG A 10 18.01 -16.31 35.02
N ARG A 11 16.94 -15.99 34.30
CA ARG A 11 15.86 -16.93 34.02
C ARG A 11 15.69 -17.02 32.52
N ALA A 12 15.95 -18.22 32.03
CA ALA A 12 15.75 -18.65 30.67
C ALA A 12 14.26 -18.57 30.31
N PHE A 13 13.99 -18.09 29.10
CA PHE A 13 12.99 -18.71 28.25
C PHE A 13 13.68 -19.00 26.92
N MET A 14 14.07 -20.27 26.76
CA MET A 14 14.08 -20.89 25.43
C MET A 14 12.63 -20.94 24.97
N GLY A 15 12.34 -20.21 23.90
CA GLY A 15 11.12 -20.32 23.12
C GLY A 15 11.53 -20.14 21.67
N ALA A 16 11.55 -21.25 20.93
CA ALA A 16 11.80 -21.28 19.50
C ALA A 16 10.68 -20.57 18.74
N ALA A 17 11.04 -20.01 17.58
CA ALA A 17 10.28 -19.95 16.33
C ALA A 17 10.38 -18.58 15.65
N LEU A 18 10.86 -18.63 14.40
CA LEU A 18 10.32 -17.95 13.22
C LEU A 18 9.93 -16.48 13.33
N GLY A 19 10.58 -15.69 12.50
CA GLY A 19 10.08 -14.39 12.11
C GLY A 19 11.25 -13.49 11.79
N SER A 20 11.62 -13.44 10.52
CA SER A 20 12.42 -12.35 9.97
C SER A 20 11.91 -11.05 10.58
N ALA A 21 12.76 -10.37 11.34
CA ALA A 21 12.51 -9.01 11.74
C ALA A 21 12.50 -8.18 10.46
N VAL A 22 11.33 -8.08 9.82
CA VAL A 22 11.05 -7.05 8.83
C VAL A 22 11.26 -5.76 9.58
N THR A 23 12.42 -5.17 9.30
CA THR A 23 12.76 -3.85 9.80
C THR A 23 11.83 -2.92 9.05
N PHE A 24 10.63 -2.70 9.59
CA PHE A 24 9.71 -1.67 9.09
C PHE A 24 10.44 -0.35 9.27
N LEU A 25 11.11 0.09 8.19
CA LEU A 25 11.62 1.43 8.04
C LEU A 25 10.41 2.37 7.97
N LEU A 26 9.91 2.72 9.16
CA LEU A 26 9.10 3.91 9.36
C LEU A 26 9.99 5.11 9.03
N THR A 27 9.80 5.70 7.84
CA THR A 27 9.94 7.15 7.55
C THR A 27 10.01 7.42 6.05
N SER A 28 8.91 7.81 5.45
CA SER A 28 8.75 9.11 4.79
C SER A 28 7.39 9.14 4.11
N CYS A 29 6.51 10.05 4.54
CA CYS A 29 5.46 10.53 3.66
C CYS A 29 6.19 11.09 2.44
N SER A 30 6.25 10.32 1.35
CA SER A 30 7.04 10.69 0.20
C SER A 30 6.27 11.73 -0.59
N VAL A 31 6.40 13.00 -0.21
CA VAL A 31 5.62 14.13 -0.75
C VAL A 31 5.93 14.45 -2.23
N TYR A 32 6.68 13.59 -2.92
CA TYR A 32 7.08 13.79 -4.30
C TYR A 32 6.12 13.02 -5.22
N PRO A 33 5.25 13.71 -5.97
CA PRO A 33 4.43 13.04 -6.97
C PRO A 33 5.33 12.36 -8.00
N VAL A 34 4.98 11.14 -8.37
CA VAL A 34 5.71 10.34 -9.35
C VAL A 34 4.84 10.11 -10.58
N GLU A 35 5.46 10.16 -11.76
CA GLU A 35 4.77 9.83 -13.00
C GLU A 35 4.73 8.30 -13.20
N VAL A 36 3.51 7.76 -13.27
CA VAL A 36 3.22 6.39 -13.65
C VAL A 36 2.52 6.42 -15.00
N ASN A 37 3.27 6.09 -16.06
CA ASN A 37 2.81 6.25 -17.44
C ASN A 37 2.38 4.92 -18.10
N ALA A 38 2.54 3.79 -17.41
CA ALA A 38 2.20 2.48 -17.95
C ALA A 38 1.55 1.59 -16.87
N ILE A 39 0.51 0.86 -17.26
CA ILE A 39 -0.33 0.05 -16.35
C ILE A 39 0.45 -1.13 -15.76
N ASP A 40 1.41 -1.68 -16.49
CA ASP A 40 2.31 -2.73 -16.00
C ASP A 40 3.11 -2.30 -14.77
N GLN A 41 3.37 -1.00 -14.59
CA GLN A 41 3.99 -0.47 -13.38
C GLN A 41 3.06 -0.51 -12.16
N LEU A 42 1.74 -0.64 -12.33
CA LEU A 42 0.79 -0.85 -11.25
C LEU A 42 0.48 -2.31 -11.00
N ALA A 43 0.65 -3.18 -12.00
CA ALA A 43 0.24 -4.57 -11.93
C ALA A 43 0.79 -5.27 -10.67
N GLY A 44 -0.08 -5.98 -9.97
CA GLY A 44 0.26 -6.68 -8.73
C GLY A 44 -0.67 -6.35 -7.56
N VAL A 45 -0.37 -6.96 -6.41
CA VAL A 45 -1.11 -6.78 -5.16
C VAL A 45 -0.43 -5.71 -4.32
N TRP A 46 -1.21 -4.73 -3.90
CA TRP A 46 -0.81 -3.65 -3.04
C TRP A 46 -1.57 -3.72 -1.73
N SER A 47 -0.92 -3.39 -0.62
CA SER A 47 -1.50 -3.42 0.72
C SER A 47 -1.17 -2.16 1.51
N ASP A 48 -2.10 -1.76 2.36
CA ASP A 48 -1.88 -0.72 3.35
C ASP A 48 -1.57 -1.31 4.74
N PHE A 49 -1.31 -0.44 5.73
CA PHE A 49 -1.04 -0.87 7.10
C PHE A 49 -2.24 -1.47 7.83
N ALA A 50 -3.47 -1.24 7.36
CA ALA A 50 -4.68 -1.84 7.91
C ALA A 50 -4.99 -3.24 7.32
N GLY A 51 -4.19 -3.72 6.36
CA GLY A 51 -4.36 -5.03 5.71
C GLY A 51 -5.42 -5.04 4.60
N ARG A 52 -5.86 -3.87 4.14
CA ARG A 52 -6.65 -3.70 2.92
C ARG A 52 -5.76 -3.94 1.72
N THR A 53 -6.34 -4.47 0.66
CA THR A 53 -5.58 -4.78 -0.56
C THR A 53 -6.23 -4.25 -1.81
N VAL A 54 -5.41 -3.88 -2.78
CA VAL A 54 -5.83 -3.58 -4.15
C VAL A 54 -4.94 -4.37 -5.09
N GLU A 55 -5.56 -5.22 -5.90
CA GLU A 55 -4.87 -5.95 -6.96
C GLU A 55 -5.16 -5.27 -8.29
N PHE A 56 -4.15 -4.63 -8.87
CA PHE A 56 -4.22 -4.09 -10.23
C PHE A 56 -3.80 -5.15 -11.24
N LYS A 57 -4.56 -5.24 -12.33
CA LYS A 57 -4.27 -6.10 -13.48
C LYS A 57 -3.59 -5.30 -14.57
N ASP A 58 -2.94 -6.00 -15.49
CA ASP A 58 -2.22 -5.41 -16.63
C ASP A 58 -3.15 -4.81 -17.70
N ASP A 59 -4.45 -5.11 -17.64
CA ASP A 59 -5.51 -4.53 -18.48
C ASP A 59 -6.13 -3.24 -17.91
N GLY A 60 -5.64 -2.78 -16.75
CA GLY A 60 -6.14 -1.58 -16.08
C GLY A 60 -7.40 -1.81 -15.25
N THR A 61 -7.85 -3.06 -15.08
CA THR A 61 -8.85 -3.41 -14.07
C THR A 61 -8.19 -3.58 -12.70
N PHE A 62 -8.98 -3.46 -11.63
CA PHE A 62 -8.52 -3.80 -10.29
C PHE A 62 -9.61 -4.46 -9.44
N THR A 63 -9.18 -5.22 -8.43
CA THR A 63 -10.04 -5.71 -7.36
C THR A 63 -9.51 -5.25 -6.01
N ALA A 64 -10.35 -4.63 -5.21
CA ALA A 64 -10.04 -4.18 -3.88
C ALA A 64 -10.66 -5.09 -2.81
N LYS A 65 -10.12 -5.05 -1.60
CA LYS A 65 -10.68 -5.70 -0.41
C LYS A 65 -10.49 -4.79 0.78
N GLY A 66 -11.56 -4.59 1.55
CA GLY A 66 -11.53 -3.78 2.76
C GLY A 66 -11.58 -2.26 2.54
N LEU A 67 -11.91 -1.79 1.33
CA LEU A 67 -12.22 -0.37 1.08
C LEU A 67 -13.58 0.06 1.65
N ASP A 68 -14.25 -0.84 2.37
CA ASP A 68 -15.65 -0.75 2.78
C ASP A 68 -15.92 0.20 3.95
N LYS A 69 -14.88 0.68 4.65
CA LYS A 69 -15.06 1.52 5.86
C LYS A 69 -14.00 2.58 6.13
N ALA A 70 -13.19 2.97 5.14
CA ALA A 70 -12.21 4.03 5.32
C ALA A 70 -12.65 5.33 4.62
N GLU A 71 -11.93 6.43 4.87
CA GLU A 71 -12.19 7.78 4.37
C GLU A 71 -12.53 7.83 2.86
N VAL A 72 -11.93 6.96 2.05
CA VAL A 72 -12.23 6.75 0.62
C VAL A 72 -13.72 6.44 0.36
N GLY A 73 -14.37 5.65 1.21
CA GLY A 73 -15.80 5.32 1.10
C GLY A 73 -16.74 6.36 1.67
N ALA A 74 -16.27 7.24 2.57
CA ALA A 74 -17.00 8.45 2.92
C ALA A 74 -17.00 9.44 1.75
N GLU A 75 -15.89 9.49 1.00
CA GLU A 75 -15.76 10.32 -0.18
C GLU A 75 -16.48 9.74 -1.41
N CYS A 76 -16.57 8.42 -1.54
CA CYS A 76 -17.38 7.77 -2.56
C CYS A 76 -18.45 6.85 -1.97
N SER A 77 -19.67 7.40 -1.82
CA SER A 77 -20.82 6.66 -1.29
C SER A 77 -21.06 5.35 -2.04
N GLY A 78 -21.05 4.24 -1.30
CA GLY A 78 -21.29 2.90 -1.84
C GLY A 78 -20.07 2.25 -2.49
N ILE A 79 -18.85 2.79 -2.31
CA ILE A 79 -17.62 2.06 -2.66
C ILE A 79 -17.50 0.75 -1.86
N ALA A 80 -18.10 0.70 -0.66
CA ALA A 80 -18.09 -0.49 0.17
C ALA A 80 -18.71 -1.70 -0.53
N ASP A 81 -19.78 -1.45 -1.28
CA ASP A 81 -20.46 -2.46 -2.07
C ASP A 81 -19.76 -2.72 -3.42
N ARG A 82 -18.72 -1.94 -3.75
CA ARG A 82 -18.02 -1.96 -5.05
C ARG A 82 -16.53 -2.21 -4.88
N GLN A 83 -16.15 -3.47 -5.06
CA GLN A 83 -14.77 -3.91 -4.89
C GLN A 83 -14.05 -4.15 -6.21
N HIS A 84 -14.67 -3.85 -7.35
CA HIS A 84 -14.02 -3.94 -8.66
C HIS A 84 -14.02 -2.58 -9.33
N GLY A 85 -13.04 -2.35 -10.21
CA GLY A 85 -12.91 -1.06 -10.86
C GLY A 85 -11.95 -1.07 -12.04
N THR A 86 -11.81 0.11 -12.64
CA THR A 86 -10.81 0.38 -13.68
C THR A 86 -10.00 1.60 -13.34
N VAL A 87 -8.76 1.66 -13.81
CA VAL A 87 -7.86 2.80 -13.71
C VAL A 87 -7.40 3.22 -15.11
N SER A 88 -7.36 4.53 -15.35
CA SER A 88 -6.77 5.15 -16.54
C SER A 88 -5.69 6.13 -16.09
N LEU A 89 -4.46 5.98 -16.59
CA LEU A 89 -3.30 6.75 -16.12
C LEU A 89 -3.17 8.11 -16.84
N PHE A 90 -2.79 9.13 -16.07
CA PHE A 90 -2.63 10.52 -16.52
C PHE A 90 -1.35 11.15 -15.93
N GLY A 91 -0.23 10.43 -15.98
CA GLY A 91 1.05 10.88 -15.44
C GLY A 91 1.12 10.69 -13.93
N THR A 92 0.90 11.74 -13.16
CA THR A 92 1.05 11.70 -11.68
C THR A 92 -0.16 11.15 -10.93
N TYR A 93 -1.23 10.80 -11.65
CA TYR A 93 -2.42 10.22 -11.10
C TYR A 93 -3.13 9.30 -12.10
N GLY A 94 -4.06 8.49 -11.60
CA GLY A 94 -5.02 7.73 -12.37
C GLY A 94 -6.45 8.17 -12.09
N GLU A 95 -7.31 8.14 -13.11
CA GLU A 95 -8.76 8.20 -12.92
C GLU A 95 -9.28 6.81 -12.65
N VAL A 96 -10.15 6.69 -11.65
CA VAL A 96 -10.68 5.40 -11.22
C VAL A 96 -12.19 5.35 -11.35
N THR A 97 -12.70 4.19 -11.74
CA THR A 97 -14.13 3.85 -11.63
C THR A 97 -14.29 2.64 -10.73
N PHE A 98 -15.42 2.55 -10.05
CA PHE A 98 -15.79 1.40 -9.22
C PHE A 98 -17.09 0.82 -9.76
N ASP A 99 -17.06 -0.43 -10.23
CA ASP A 99 -18.15 -1.10 -10.96
C ASP A 99 -18.76 -0.22 -12.07
N GLY A 100 -17.90 0.50 -12.80
CA GLY A 100 -18.31 1.45 -13.86
C GLY A 100 -18.90 2.77 -13.37
N VAL A 101 -18.99 2.99 -12.06
CA VAL A 101 -19.42 4.26 -11.46
C VAL A 101 -18.20 5.15 -11.23
N VAL A 102 -18.28 6.39 -11.72
CA VAL A 102 -17.29 7.42 -11.43
C VAL A 102 -17.58 8.00 -10.05
N CYS A 103 -16.62 7.84 -9.14
CA CYS A 103 -16.60 8.58 -7.89
C CYS A 103 -16.11 10.01 -8.18
N GLU A 104 -17.00 11.00 -8.19
CA GLU A 104 -16.64 12.36 -8.61
C GLU A 104 -15.40 12.87 -7.86
N GLY A 105 -14.39 13.32 -8.61
CA GLY A 105 -13.15 13.86 -8.06
C GLY A 105 -12.17 12.84 -7.47
N MET A 106 -12.56 11.57 -7.32
CA MET A 106 -11.66 10.53 -6.79
C MET A 106 -10.59 10.18 -7.84
N LYS A 107 -9.33 10.22 -7.43
CA LYS A 107 -8.15 9.86 -8.22
C LYS A 107 -7.31 8.83 -7.48
N LEU A 108 -6.45 8.14 -8.21
CA LEU A 108 -5.37 7.32 -7.67
C LEU A 108 -4.06 8.13 -7.80
N ALA A 109 -3.53 8.66 -6.71
CA ALA A 109 -2.28 9.43 -6.70
C ALA A 109 -1.07 8.51 -6.52
N PHE A 110 0.09 8.92 -7.05
CA PHE A 110 1.35 8.19 -6.91
C PHE A 110 2.43 9.05 -6.26
N TYR A 111 3.07 8.50 -5.23
CA TYR A 111 4.02 9.22 -4.40
C TYR A 111 5.27 8.38 -4.14
N GLY A 112 6.46 8.97 -4.28
CA GLY A 112 7.73 8.27 -4.05
C GLY A 112 8.74 8.47 -5.16
N SER A 113 9.28 7.36 -5.67
CA SER A 113 10.27 7.30 -6.74
C SER A 113 9.81 6.36 -7.86
N PRO A 114 10.28 6.51 -9.10
CA PRO A 114 9.85 5.65 -10.21
C PRO A 114 10.06 4.15 -9.98
N SER A 115 11.06 3.78 -9.16
CA SER A 115 11.34 2.38 -8.80
C SER A 115 10.59 1.90 -7.55
N SER A 116 10.18 2.83 -6.68
CA SER A 116 9.55 2.52 -5.38
C SER A 116 8.60 3.67 -5.04
N PHE A 117 7.31 3.42 -5.19
CA PHE A 117 6.24 4.39 -4.94
C PHE A 117 5.07 3.72 -4.22
N VAL A 118 4.25 4.56 -3.59
CA VAL A 118 2.95 4.20 -3.01
C VAL A 118 1.83 4.75 -3.87
N ALA A 119 0.66 4.14 -3.77
CA ALA A 119 -0.56 4.60 -4.41
C ALA A 119 -1.62 4.95 -3.35
N CYS A 120 -2.45 5.96 -3.59
CA CYS A 120 -3.62 6.23 -2.74
C CYS A 120 -4.81 6.75 -3.51
N PHE A 121 -5.99 6.37 -3.04
CA PHE A 121 -7.23 6.99 -3.47
C PHE A 121 -7.41 8.32 -2.73
N THR A 122 -7.60 9.41 -3.48
CA THR A 122 -7.79 10.76 -2.90
C THR A 122 -8.66 11.63 -3.80
N ARG A 123 -9.39 12.56 -3.19
CA ARG A 123 -10.01 13.71 -3.89
C ARG A 123 -9.14 14.95 -3.92
N ASP A 124 -8.12 15.02 -3.08
CA ASP A 124 -7.23 16.16 -2.96
C ASP A 124 -5.79 15.76 -3.30
N MET A 125 -5.40 16.11 -4.53
CA MET A 125 -4.03 15.93 -5.02
C MET A 125 -3.07 17.01 -4.49
N THR A 126 -3.59 18.09 -3.89
CA THR A 126 -2.85 19.31 -3.55
C THR A 126 -2.34 19.35 -2.12
N SER A 127 -3.01 18.68 -1.18
CA SER A 127 -2.56 18.60 0.22
C SER A 127 -1.40 17.62 0.43
N GLY A 128 -1.02 16.84 -0.58
CA GLY A 128 0.10 15.89 -0.51
C GLY A 128 -0.09 14.79 0.54
N GLY A 129 -1.30 14.66 1.11
CA GLY A 129 -1.64 13.72 2.16
C GLY A 129 -2.26 12.47 1.57
N CYS A 130 -1.45 11.44 1.40
CA CYS A 130 -1.90 10.09 1.09
C CYS A 130 -2.37 9.48 2.42
N THR A 131 -3.68 9.48 2.71
CA THR A 131 -4.21 8.99 4.00
C THR A 131 -4.19 7.46 4.05
N ASP A 132 -4.48 6.82 2.93
CA ASP A 132 -4.50 5.38 2.75
C ASP A 132 -3.43 4.95 1.75
N GLU A 133 -2.18 4.95 2.18
CA GLU A 133 -1.02 4.53 1.37
C GLU A 133 -1.04 3.02 1.13
N PHE A 134 -1.18 2.63 -0.13
CA PHE A 134 -0.98 1.28 -0.61
C PHE A 134 0.47 1.15 -1.08
N SER A 135 1.16 0.13 -0.59
CA SER A 135 2.52 -0.22 -1.00
C SER A 135 2.53 -1.66 -1.51
N ARG A 136 3.45 -1.97 -2.43
CA ARG A 136 3.76 -3.35 -2.79
C ARG A 136 5.07 -3.75 -2.12
N GLU A 137 5.17 -5.01 -1.70
CA GLU A 137 6.50 -5.59 -1.49
C GLU A 137 7.19 -5.62 -2.86
N GLU A 138 8.40 -5.07 -2.96
CA GLU A 138 9.23 -5.30 -4.14
C GLU A 138 9.40 -6.82 -4.27
N ALA A 139 9.00 -7.38 -5.41
CA ALA A 139 9.32 -8.75 -5.73
C ALA A 139 10.84 -8.87 -5.66
N ASP A 140 11.36 -9.55 -4.64
CA ASP A 140 12.79 -9.78 -4.52
C ASP A 140 13.20 -10.57 -5.78
N PRO A 141 14.01 -10.00 -6.69
CA PRO A 141 14.44 -10.71 -7.89
C PRO A 141 15.26 -11.97 -7.54
N SER A 142 15.64 -12.13 -6.27
CA SER A 142 16.32 -13.30 -5.70
C SER A 142 15.37 -14.41 -5.22
N ASP A 143 14.06 -14.16 -5.11
CA ASP A 143 13.06 -15.14 -4.64
C ASP A 143 11.84 -15.23 -5.59
N PRO A 144 11.96 -15.96 -6.71
CA PRO A 144 10.87 -16.17 -7.65
C PRO A 144 9.77 -17.12 -7.13
N GLY A 145 9.75 -17.46 -5.84
CA GLY A 145 8.95 -18.55 -5.28
C GLY A 145 8.15 -18.24 -4.03
N ARG A 146 8.04 -16.98 -3.58
CA ARG A 146 7.22 -16.66 -2.40
C ARG A 146 5.73 -16.72 -2.76
N GLU A 147 5.15 -17.91 -2.69
CA GLU A 147 3.70 -18.09 -2.69
C GLU A 147 3.08 -17.26 -1.55
N PRO A 148 1.91 -16.62 -1.78
CA PRO A 148 1.19 -15.92 -0.74
C PRO A 148 0.87 -16.91 0.38
N THR A 149 1.31 -16.60 1.59
CA THR A 149 1.05 -17.44 2.75
C THR A 149 -0.42 -17.27 3.14
N THR A 150 -1.24 -18.29 2.83
CA THR A 150 -2.66 -18.40 3.19
C THR A 150 -2.87 -18.59 4.68
#